data_AF-A0A800ISR7-F1
#
_entry.id   AF-A0A800ISR7-F1
#
_cell.length_a   1.000
_cell.length_b   1.000
_cell.length_c   1.000
_cell.angle_alpha   90.00
_cell.angle_beta   90.00
_cell.angle_gamma   90.00
#
_symmetry.space_group_name_H-M   'P 1'
#
loop_
_entity.id
_entity.type
_entity.pdbx_description
1 polymer ?
#
loop_
_entity_poly.entity_id
_entity_poly.type
_entity_poly.pdbx_seq_one_letter_code
_entity_poly.pdbx_strand_id
1 'polypeptide(L)'
;MEISSHALDLHRVDDVDVDIAVFSNLTAEHLDFHGDMEKYFKSKLQLFQSLSKTNTAIINLDDPYAQRICSATAAKIITFGMNKKANLHPVHTEFTFHGIKAELQFEKKTIPI
;
A
#
# COMPACT_ATOMS: atom_id res chain seq x y z
N MET A 1 8.14 -4.10 9.17
CA MET A 1 7.28 -4.93 10.04
C MET A 1 6.02 -5.26 9.25
N GLU A 2 5.55 -6.50 9.31
CA GLU A 2 4.23 -6.85 8.75
C GLU A 2 3.15 -6.64 9.82
N ILE A 3 2.08 -5.95 9.45
CA ILE A 3 0.94 -5.66 10.34
C ILE A 3 -0.30 -6.32 9.74
N SER A 4 -0.78 -7.38 10.36
CA SER A 4 -1.99 -8.09 9.91
C SER A 4 -3.26 -7.33 10.29
N SER A 5 -4.38 -7.61 9.62
CA SER A 5 -5.68 -7.06 10.01
C SER A 5 -6.08 -7.46 11.42
N HIS A 6 -5.79 -8.71 11.81
CA HIS A 6 -5.99 -9.18 13.17
C HIS A 6 -5.17 -8.36 14.19
N ALA A 7 -3.94 -7.96 13.85
CA ALA A 7 -3.12 -7.17 14.76
C ALA A 7 -3.72 -5.77 15.00
N LEU A 8 -4.33 -5.17 13.98
CA LEU A 8 -5.04 -3.89 14.09
C LEU A 8 -6.32 -4.04 14.91
N ASP A 9 -7.17 -5.01 14.59
CA ASP A 9 -8.45 -5.21 15.30
C ASP A 9 -8.26 -5.67 16.75
N LEU A 10 -7.16 -6.34 17.06
CA LEU A 10 -6.81 -6.79 18.40
C LEU A 10 -5.85 -5.83 19.12
N HIS A 11 -5.64 -4.63 18.59
CA HIS A 11 -4.86 -3.57 19.24
C HIS A 11 -3.43 -3.98 19.61
N ARG A 12 -2.81 -4.86 18.81
CA ARG A 12 -1.46 -5.41 19.08
C ARG A 12 -0.33 -4.46 18.69
N VAL A 13 -0.65 -3.40 17.95
CA VAL A 13 0.31 -2.44 17.39
C VAL A 13 -0.02 -1.00 17.77
N ASP A 14 -0.89 -0.79 18.76
CA ASP A 14 -1.33 0.56 19.17
C ASP A 14 -0.19 1.42 19.72
N ASP A 15 0.79 0.79 20.38
CA ASP A 15 1.99 1.46 20.92
C ASP A 15 3.17 1.47 19.92
N VAL A 16 2.92 1.21 18.63
CA VAL A 16 3.94 1.24 17.58
C VAL A 16 3.79 2.52 16.76
N ASP A 17 4.78 3.40 16.85
CA ASP A 17 4.88 4.57 16.00
C ASP A 17 5.27 4.16 14.57
N VAL A 18 4.32 4.30 13.62
CA VAL A 18 4.53 3.96 12.21
C VAL A 18 4.90 5.22 11.41
N ASP A 19 6.17 5.30 11.00
CA ASP A 19 6.64 6.39 10.14
C ASP A 19 6.17 6.25 8.68
N ILE A 20 6.16 5.00 8.18
CA ILE A 20 5.82 4.65 6.80
C ILE A 20 4.92 3.40 6.81
N ALA A 21 3.73 3.53 6.23
CA ALA A 21 2.85 2.39 5.97
C ALA A 21 2.79 2.06 4.48
N VAL A 22 2.77 0.78 4.13
CA VAL A 22 2.71 0.32 2.75
C VAL A 22 1.46 -0.54 2.52
N PHE A 23 0.63 -0.14 1.56
CA PHE A 23 -0.49 -0.94 1.06
C PHE A 23 -0.08 -1.65 -0.24
N SER A 24 -0.03 -2.98 -0.21
CA SER A 24 0.33 -3.82 -1.36
C SER A 24 -0.87 -4.17 -2.23
N ASN A 25 -1.88 -4.83 -1.68
CA ASN A 25 -3.15 -5.16 -2.32
C ASN A 25 -4.15 -5.67 -1.27
N LEU A 26 -5.41 -5.86 -1.67
CA LEU A 26 -6.43 -6.52 -0.86
C LEU A 26 -7.25 -7.51 -1.68
N THR A 27 -7.16 -8.79 -1.32
CA THR A 27 -7.96 -9.88 -1.89
C THR A 27 -8.73 -10.63 -0.77
N ALA A 28 -9.58 -11.58 -1.14
CA ALA A 28 -10.41 -12.31 -0.18
C ALA A 28 -9.57 -13.25 0.70
N GLU A 29 -9.27 -12.79 1.91
CA GLU A 29 -8.56 -13.54 2.96
C GLU A 29 -9.21 -13.26 4.31
N HIS A 30 -9.09 -14.18 5.26
CA HIS A 30 -9.55 -13.99 6.65
C HIS A 30 -11.05 -13.63 6.81
N LEU A 31 -11.89 -14.00 5.84
CA LEU A 31 -13.33 -13.68 5.87
C LEU A 31 -14.10 -14.46 6.93
N ASP A 32 -13.55 -15.56 7.43
CA ASP A 32 -14.03 -16.27 8.61
C ASP A 32 -13.97 -15.42 9.88
N PHE A 33 -12.93 -14.58 10.01
CA PHE A 33 -12.79 -13.63 11.11
C PHE A 33 -13.55 -12.32 10.84
N HIS A 34 -13.34 -11.73 9.66
CA HIS A 34 -13.89 -10.41 9.32
C HIS A 34 -15.36 -10.45 8.89
N GLY A 35 -15.86 -11.60 8.46
CA GLY A 35 -17.20 -11.80 7.93
C GLY A 35 -17.37 -11.36 6.47
N ASP A 36 -16.83 -10.21 6.09
CA ASP A 36 -16.91 -9.68 4.73
C ASP A 36 -15.69 -8.83 4.33
N MET A 37 -15.56 -8.56 3.02
CA MET A 37 -14.46 -7.78 2.45
C MET A 37 -14.42 -6.34 2.94
N GLU A 38 -15.57 -5.75 3.24
CA GLU A 38 -15.66 -4.34 3.64
C GLU A 38 -15.13 -4.15 5.07
N LYS A 39 -15.46 -5.08 5.98
CA LYS A 39 -14.89 -5.13 7.33
C LYS A 39 -13.39 -5.43 7.28
N TYR A 40 -12.96 -6.39 6.45
CA TYR A 40 -11.55 -6.69 6.28
C TYR A 40 -10.75 -5.48 5.76
N PHE A 41 -11.30 -4.75 4.78
CA PHE A 41 -10.72 -3.50 4.31
C PHE A 41 -10.65 -2.45 5.41
N LYS A 42 -11.75 -2.21 6.13
CA LYS A 42 -11.81 -1.22 7.22
C LYS A 42 -10.80 -1.51 8.32
N SER A 43 -10.59 -2.77 8.66
CA SER A 43 -9.55 -3.19 9.60
C SER A 43 -8.17 -2.70 9.15
N LYS A 44 -7.75 -3.02 7.91
CA LYS A 44 -6.46 -2.53 7.38
C LYS A 44 -6.41 -1.02 7.22
N LEU A 45 -7.54 -0.37 6.94
CA LEU A 45 -7.64 1.08 6.76
C LEU A 45 -7.25 1.85 8.04
N GLN A 46 -7.47 1.27 9.23
CA GLN A 46 -7.10 1.87 10.51
C GLN A 46 -5.64 2.29 10.54
N LEU A 47 -4.73 1.46 10.01
CA LEU A 47 -3.30 1.76 9.91
C LEU A 47 -3.02 3.05 9.13
N PHE A 48 -3.79 3.33 8.08
CA PHE A 48 -3.58 4.52 7.24
C PHE A 48 -4.27 5.76 7.81
N GLN A 49 -5.35 5.57 8.57
CA GLN A 49 -6.06 6.64 9.26
C GLN A 49 -5.31 7.15 10.49
N SER A 50 -4.50 6.30 11.15
CA SER A 50 -3.67 6.71 12.29
C SER A 50 -2.46 7.55 11.88
N LEU A 51 -2.07 7.53 10.60
CA LEU A 51 -0.93 8.31 10.10
C LEU A 51 -1.22 9.81 10.10
N SER A 52 -0.25 10.59 10.58
CA SER A 52 -0.27 12.04 10.56
C SER A 52 0.34 12.62 9.28
N LYS A 53 0.24 13.94 9.10
CA LYS A 53 0.77 14.68 7.94
C LYS A 53 2.30 14.59 7.79
N THR A 54 3.03 14.22 8.86
CA THR A 54 4.48 14.05 8.82
C THR A 54 4.88 12.65 8.37
N ASN A 55 3.98 11.67 8.46
CA ASN A 55 4.20 10.29 8.04
C ASN A 55 4.00 10.12 6.53
N THR A 56 4.32 8.92 6.02
CA THR A 56 4.19 8.56 4.60
C THR A 56 3.33 7.32 4.41
N ALA A 57 2.38 7.38 3.48
CA ALA A 57 1.60 6.25 3.01
C ALA A 57 2.04 5.87 1.59
N ILE A 58 2.57 4.66 1.42
CA ILE A 58 2.92 4.09 0.12
C ILE A 58 1.79 3.18 -0.34
N ILE A 59 1.16 3.48 -1.47
CA ILE A 59 -0.10 2.84 -1.88
C ILE A 59 0.03 2.26 -3.29
N ASN A 60 -0.26 0.97 -3.45
CA ASN A 60 -0.39 0.37 -4.78
C ASN A 60 -1.64 0.90 -5.48
N LEU A 61 -1.48 1.65 -6.56
CA LEU A 61 -2.56 2.25 -7.34
C LEU A 61 -3.24 1.26 -8.29
N ASP A 62 -2.65 0.07 -8.50
CA ASP A 62 -3.28 -0.98 -9.31
C ASP A 62 -4.44 -1.67 -8.57
N ASP A 63 -4.52 -1.49 -7.25
CA ASP A 63 -5.56 -2.09 -6.43
C ASP A 63 -6.83 -1.22 -6.37
N PRO A 64 -8.05 -1.79 -6.53
CA PRO A 64 -9.30 -1.03 -6.51
C PRO A 64 -9.57 -0.26 -5.20
N TYR A 65 -9.01 -0.68 -4.07
CA TYR A 65 -9.17 -0.01 -2.78
C TYR A 65 -8.24 1.19 -2.60
N ALA A 66 -7.25 1.38 -3.49
CA ALA A 66 -6.24 2.42 -3.37
C ALA A 66 -6.85 3.82 -3.19
N GLN A 67 -7.84 4.18 -4.02
CA GLN A 67 -8.47 5.49 -3.97
C GLN A 67 -9.16 5.75 -2.62
N ARG A 68 -9.73 4.71 -2.00
CA ARG A 68 -10.38 4.80 -0.70
C ARG A 68 -9.36 5.07 0.40
N ILE A 69 -8.19 4.44 0.34
CA ILE A 69 -7.08 4.67 1.27
C ILE A 69 -6.52 6.09 1.09
N CYS A 70 -6.25 6.50 -0.16
CA CYS A 70 -5.77 7.85 -0.48
C CYS A 70 -6.70 8.94 0.06
N SER A 71 -8.01 8.71 0.04
CA SER A 71 -9.01 9.67 0.53
C SER A 71 -9.13 9.71 2.06
N ALA A 72 -8.65 8.67 2.75
CA ALA A 72 -8.85 8.48 4.18
C ALA A 72 -7.60 8.81 5.03
N THR A 73 -6.42 8.87 4.42
CA THR A 73 -5.17 9.19 5.12
C THR A 73 -4.85 10.69 5.07
N ALA A 74 -4.31 11.23 6.16
CA ALA A 74 -3.76 12.59 6.20
C ALA A 74 -2.27 12.63 5.83
N ALA A 75 -1.62 11.47 5.68
CA ALA A 75 -0.20 11.34 5.40
C ALA A 75 0.18 11.84 4.01
N LYS A 76 1.49 12.01 3.80
CA LYS A 76 2.03 12.21 2.45
C LYS A 76 1.85 10.91 1.66
N ILE A 77 1.22 10.98 0.51
CA ILE A 77 0.93 9.81 -0.31
C ILE A 77 1.99 9.66 -1.39
N ILE A 78 2.56 8.46 -1.50
CA ILE A 78 3.38 8.02 -2.63
C ILE A 78 2.69 6.80 -3.24
N THR A 79 2.36 6.86 -4.52
CA THR A 79 1.72 5.75 -5.21
C THR A 79 2.73 4.95 -6.03
N PHE A 80 2.57 3.64 -6.08
CA PHE A 80 3.30 2.76 -6.99
C PHE A 80 2.32 1.89 -7.80
N GLY A 81 2.78 1.32 -8.90
CA GLY A 81 2.00 0.36 -9.68
C GLY A 81 2.46 0.30 -11.12
N MET A 82 1.84 -0.57 -11.90
CA MET A 82 1.97 -0.66 -13.35
C MET A 82 1.26 0.49 -14.06
N ASN A 83 0.27 1.11 -13.39
CA ASN A 83 -0.42 2.28 -13.91
C ASN A 83 0.50 3.50 -14.01
N LYS A 84 0.60 4.10 -15.21
CA LYS A 84 1.38 5.33 -15.46
C LYS A 84 0.94 6.56 -14.65
N LYS A 85 -0.24 6.51 -14.02
CA LYS A 85 -0.71 7.55 -13.09
C LYS A 85 -0.05 7.47 -11.71
N ALA A 86 0.57 6.34 -11.37
CA ALA A 86 1.28 6.19 -10.11
C ALA A 86 2.58 7.01 -10.10
N ASN A 87 2.99 7.49 -8.92
CA ASN A 87 4.24 8.24 -8.77
C ASN A 87 5.46 7.41 -9.18
N LEU A 88 5.46 6.12 -8.83
CA LEU A 88 6.44 5.12 -9.22
C LEU A 88 5.81 4.08 -10.15
N HIS A 89 6.28 3.99 -11.39
CA HIS A 89 5.80 2.99 -12.34
C HIS A 89 6.88 2.60 -13.36
N PRO A 90 6.86 1.38 -13.92
CA PRO A 90 7.82 1.00 -14.95
C PRO A 90 7.54 1.69 -16.29
N VAL A 91 8.61 2.12 -16.97
CA VAL A 91 8.59 2.63 -18.36
C VAL A 91 9.15 1.62 -19.36
N HIS A 92 10.03 0.74 -18.91
CA HIS A 92 10.52 -0.40 -19.66
C HIS A 92 10.65 -1.62 -18.73
N THR A 93 10.32 -2.81 -19.24
CA THR A 93 10.40 -4.06 -18.48
C THR A 93 10.87 -5.20 -19.36
N GLU A 94 11.84 -5.96 -18.88
CA GLU A 94 12.32 -7.20 -19.48
C GLU A 94 12.13 -8.33 -18.46
N PHE A 95 11.39 -9.37 -18.84
CA PHE A 95 11.14 -10.54 -18.01
C PHE A 95 11.89 -11.73 -18.60
N THR A 96 12.81 -12.30 -17.82
CA THR A 96 13.58 -13.47 -18.23
C THR A 96 13.56 -14.53 -17.13
N PHE A 97 13.93 -15.77 -17.45
CA PHE A 97 14.13 -16.80 -16.44
C PHE A 97 15.28 -16.51 -15.47
N HIS A 98 16.15 -15.53 -15.79
CA HIS A 98 17.27 -15.12 -14.93
C HIS A 98 16.93 -13.92 -14.03
N GLY A 99 15.71 -13.37 -14.16
CA GLY A 99 15.27 -12.23 -13.37
C GLY A 99 14.52 -11.19 -14.21
N ILE A 100 14.18 -10.10 -13.53
CA ILE A 100 13.46 -8.96 -14.08
C ILE A 100 14.43 -7.78 -14.15
N LYS A 101 14.46 -7.10 -15.30
CA LYS A 101 15.06 -5.77 -15.42
C LYS A 101 13.96 -4.77 -15.68
N ALA A 102 14.05 -3.60 -15.09
CA ALA A 102 13.10 -2.54 -15.37
C ALA A 102 13.74 -1.16 -15.29
N GLU A 103 13.20 -0.24 -16.08
CA GLU A 103 13.41 1.18 -15.87
C GLU A 103 12.16 1.74 -15.22
N LEU A 104 12.30 2.29 -14.02
CA LEU A 104 11.20 2.85 -13.24
C LEU A 104 11.20 4.37 -13.35
N GLN A 105 10.05 4.96 -13.64
CA GLN A 105 9.84 6.38 -13.54
C GLN A 105 9.41 6.72 -12.11
N PHE A 106 10.13 7.63 -11.46
CA PHE A 106 9.72 8.29 -10.24
C PHE A 106 9.82 9.80 -10.40
N GLU A 107 8.68 10.48 -10.42
CA GLU A 107 8.57 11.91 -10.71
C GLU A 107 9.25 12.31 -12.03
N LYS A 108 10.43 12.95 -11.98
CA LYS A 108 11.23 13.38 -13.14
C LYS A 108 12.50 12.53 -13.34
N LYS A 109 12.65 11.45 -12.59
CA LYS A 109 13.84 10.59 -12.61
C LYS A 109 13.47 9.20 -13.13
N THR A 110 14.37 8.64 -13.92
CA THR A 110 14.33 7.24 -14.34
C THR A 110 15.37 6.46 -13.55
N ILE A 111 14.97 5.35 -12.96
CA ILE A 111 15.77 4.52 -12.05
C ILE A 111 15.83 3.11 -12.65
N PRO A 112 17.01 2.62 -13.06
CA PRO A 112 17.17 1.24 -13.53
C PRO A 112 17.25 0.27 -12.35
N ILE A 113 16.61 -0.90 -12.49
CA ILE A 113 16.67 -2.04 -11.56
C ILE A 113 16.90 -3.36 -12.30
#